data_AF-A0A1J5DFG3-F1
#
_entry.id   AF-A0A1J5DFG3-F1
#
_cell.length_a   1.000
_cell.length_b   1.000
_cell.length_c   1.000
_cell.angle_alpha   90.00
_cell.angle_beta   90.00
_cell.angle_gamma   90.00
#
_symmetry.space_group_name_H-M   'P 1'
#
loop_
_entity.id
_entity.type
_entity.pdbx_description
1 polymer ?
#
loop_
_entity_poly.entity_id
_entity_poly.type
_entity_poly.pdbx_seq_one_letter_code
_entity_poly.pdbx_strand_id
1 'polypeptide(L)'
;MDHGNPSPRLVSVTRVDLGQVRGVPFGFTDATVLPDGRVVFLAGAEDSPDTYRDGDVLGARVGLLDGDHVILAEILDVSGRPASLKLEGVEFVAFTPAVGIELVVVADMDDPDVPAVIASLQWGPP
;
A
#
# COMPACT_ATOMS: atom_id res chain seq x y z
N MET A 1 16.53 11.82 17.59
CA MET A 1 15.48 12.53 18.36
C MET A 1 15.69 14.02 18.09
N ASP A 2 14.61 14.71 17.71
CA ASP A 2 14.61 15.99 16.98
C ASP A 2 15.54 17.08 17.56
N HIS A 3 16.45 17.60 16.73
CA HIS A 3 17.49 18.58 17.11
C HIS A 3 16.98 20.03 17.19
N GLY A 4 15.72 20.27 17.56
CA GLY A 4 15.15 21.62 17.63
C GLY A 4 14.87 22.26 16.27
N ASN A 5 14.77 21.46 15.21
CA ASN A 5 14.26 21.94 13.93
C ASN A 5 12.78 22.32 14.05
N PRO A 6 12.31 23.36 13.36
CA PRO A 6 10.88 23.66 13.33
C PRO A 6 10.12 22.48 12.72
N SER A 7 9.00 22.12 13.34
CA SER A 7 8.11 21.11 12.79
C SER A 7 7.71 21.49 11.35
N PRO A 8 7.63 20.51 10.43
CA PRO A 8 7.17 20.79 9.08
C PRO A 8 5.76 21.40 9.12
N ARG A 9 5.55 22.45 8.34
CA ARG A 9 4.23 23.09 8.23
C ARG A 9 3.33 22.21 7.36
N LEU A 10 2.16 21.82 7.88
CA LEU A 10 1.12 21.19 7.08
C LEU A 10 0.62 22.20 6.02
N VAL A 11 0.82 21.88 4.74
CA VAL A 11 0.49 22.76 3.60
C VAL A 11 -0.81 22.38 2.91
N SER A 12 -1.14 21.09 2.84
CA SER A 12 -2.34 20.57 2.18
C SER A 12 -2.76 19.24 2.81
N VAL A 13 -4.04 18.90 2.64
CA VAL A 13 -4.61 17.60 3.03
C VAL A 13 -5.49 17.12 1.89
N THR A 14 -5.16 15.97 1.32
CA THR A 14 -5.98 15.29 0.32
C THR A 14 -6.76 14.16 1.00
N ARG A 15 -8.09 14.13 0.83
CA ARG A 15 -8.91 13.00 1.28
C ARG A 15 -9.01 11.99 0.16
N VAL A 16 -8.78 10.73 0.48
CA VAL A 16 -8.90 9.62 -0.46
C VAL A 16 -9.95 8.67 0.06
N ASP A 17 -10.94 8.36 -0.76
CA ASP A 17 -11.88 7.28 -0.49
C ASP A 17 -11.26 5.96 -0.97
N LEU A 18 -10.76 5.16 -0.03
CA LEU A 18 -10.16 3.86 -0.29
C LEU A 18 -11.21 2.77 -0.51
N GLY A 19 -12.49 3.06 -0.21
CA GLY A 19 -13.59 2.11 -0.24
C GLY A 19 -13.53 1.08 0.89
N GLN A 20 -14.25 -0.03 0.68
CA GLN A 20 -14.36 -1.13 1.62
C GLN A 20 -14.57 -2.46 0.87
N VAL A 21 -14.26 -3.57 1.52
CA VAL A 21 -14.56 -4.94 1.04
C VAL A 21 -15.31 -5.68 2.13
N ARG A 22 -16.45 -6.28 1.80
CA ARG A 22 -17.34 -6.98 2.75
C ARG A 22 -17.70 -6.17 4.01
N GLY A 23 -17.74 -4.84 3.91
CA GLY A 23 -18.04 -3.94 5.02
C GLY A 23 -16.84 -3.54 5.88
N VAL A 24 -15.64 -4.05 5.56
CA VAL A 24 -14.37 -3.68 6.21
C VAL A 24 -13.70 -2.57 5.40
N PRO A 25 -13.43 -1.38 5.98
CA PRO A 25 -12.80 -0.28 5.27
C PRO A 25 -11.32 -0.57 4.98
N PHE A 26 -10.83 -0.05 3.87
CA PHE A 26 -9.39 -0.04 3.59
C PHE A 26 -8.70 1.09 4.37
N GLY A 27 -7.51 0.81 4.90
CA GLY A 27 -6.61 1.79 5.52
C GLY A 27 -5.25 1.82 4.81
N PHE A 28 -4.61 2.98 4.76
CA PHE A 28 -3.24 3.11 4.25
C PHE A 28 -2.27 2.32 5.11
N THR A 29 -1.34 1.59 4.50
CA THR A 29 -0.34 0.79 5.20
C THR A 29 1.09 1.28 4.95
N ASP A 30 1.42 1.68 3.72
CA ASP A 30 2.72 2.28 3.38
C ASP A 30 2.67 3.11 2.08
N ALA A 31 3.70 3.90 1.80
CA ALA A 31 3.83 4.67 0.56
C ALA A 31 5.28 4.96 0.15
N THR A 32 5.50 5.06 -1.16
CA THR A 32 6.77 5.50 -1.76
C THR A 32 6.55 6.61 -2.79
N VAL A 33 7.57 7.46 -2.97
CA VAL A 33 7.56 8.56 -3.94
C VAL A 33 8.24 8.10 -5.22
N LEU A 34 7.56 8.26 -6.36
CA LEU A 34 8.12 8.00 -7.68
C LEU A 34 9.11 9.10 -8.09
N PRO A 35 10.07 8.83 -9.00
CA PRO A 35 11.01 9.84 -9.49
C PRO A 35 10.38 11.07 -10.14
N ASP A 36 9.12 10.96 -10.61
CA ASP A 36 8.35 12.07 -11.19
C ASP A 36 7.50 12.84 -10.17
N GLY A 37 7.59 12.51 -8.88
CA GLY A 37 6.93 13.21 -7.79
C GLY A 37 5.53 12.70 -7.44
N ARG A 38 4.99 11.75 -8.21
CA ARG A 38 3.75 11.04 -7.83
C ARG A 38 4.02 10.11 -6.65
N VAL A 39 2.98 9.75 -5.90
CA VAL A 39 3.09 8.86 -4.75
C VAL A 39 2.35 7.57 -5.03
N VAL A 40 3.02 6.43 -4.88
CA VAL A 40 2.37 5.12 -4.82
C VAL A 40 2.13 4.77 -3.36
N PHE A 41 0.93 4.29 -3.04
CA PHE A 41 0.60 3.83 -1.70
C PHE A 41 -0.06 2.46 -1.72
N LEU A 42 0.05 1.75 -0.60
CA LEU A 42 -0.66 0.52 -0.31
C LEU A 42 -1.83 0.81 0.64
N ALA A 43 -2.89 0.02 0.49
CA ALA A 43 -3.97 -0.02 1.45
C ALA A 43 -4.46 -1.45 1.70
N GLY A 44 -4.68 -1.82 2.95
CA GLY A 44 -5.18 -3.12 3.37
C GLY A 44 -6.55 -3.01 4.03
N ALA A 45 -7.39 -4.03 3.85
CA ALA A 45 -8.62 -4.22 4.62
C ALA A 45 -8.47 -5.48 5.47
N GLU A 46 -8.31 -5.30 6.78
CA GLU A 46 -8.13 -6.38 7.74
C GLU A 46 -9.39 -6.51 8.60
N ASP A 47 -10.03 -7.68 8.57
CA ASP A 47 -11.21 -7.98 9.39
C ASP A 47 -10.77 -8.41 10.78
N SER A 48 -10.23 -7.47 11.53
CA SER A 48 -9.81 -7.69 12.90
C SER A 48 -10.83 -7.16 13.91
N PRO A 49 -11.21 -7.96 14.93
CA PRO A 49 -12.06 -7.49 16.02
C PRO A 49 -11.35 -6.56 17.02
N ASP A 50 -10.02 -6.39 16.94
CA ASP A 50 -9.22 -5.50 17.79
C ASP A 50 -7.80 -5.30 17.21
N THR A 51 -7.20 -4.12 17.36
CA THR A 51 -5.82 -3.76 16.98
C THR A 51 -4.67 -4.68 17.48
N TYR A 52 -4.98 -5.70 18.28
CA TYR A 52 -4.04 -6.68 18.83
C TYR A 52 -4.31 -8.12 18.41
N ARG A 53 -5.41 -8.39 17.69
CA ARG A 53 -5.80 -9.74 17.27
C ARG A 53 -5.70 -9.81 15.77
N ASP A 54 -5.11 -10.89 15.28
CA ASP A 54 -4.95 -11.10 13.84
C ASP A 54 -6.34 -11.24 13.20
N GLY A 55 -6.66 -10.31 12.30
CA GLY A 55 -7.83 -10.40 11.42
C GLY A 55 -7.44 -10.99 10.07
N ASP A 56 -8.41 -11.60 9.38
CA ASP A 56 -8.17 -12.00 8.01
C ASP A 56 -7.97 -10.75 7.13
N VAL A 57 -6.88 -10.68 6.38
CA VAL A 57 -6.74 -9.68 5.32
C VAL A 57 -7.70 -10.04 4.20
N LEU A 58 -8.77 -9.25 4.08
CA LEU A 58 -9.84 -9.45 3.11
C LEU A 58 -9.50 -8.93 1.71
N GLY A 59 -8.47 -8.08 1.61
CA GLY A 59 -7.95 -7.57 0.35
C GLY A 59 -6.86 -6.53 0.55
N ALA A 60 -6.12 -6.27 -0.53
CA ALA A 60 -5.16 -5.18 -0.62
C ALA A 60 -5.38 -4.36 -1.90
N ARG A 61 -5.04 -3.08 -1.85
CA ARG A 61 -5.11 -2.13 -2.97
C ARG A 61 -3.79 -1.41 -3.13
N VAL A 62 -3.50 -1.06 -4.38
CA VAL A 62 -2.44 -0.11 -4.73
C VAL A 62 -3.10 1.16 -5.26
N GLY A 63 -2.56 2.30 -4.86
CA GLY A 63 -3.01 3.61 -5.31
C GLY A 63 -1.88 4.49 -5.80
N LEU A 64 -2.21 5.37 -6.74
CA LEU A 64 -1.31 6.36 -7.32
C LEU A 64 -1.96 7.72 -7.10
N LEU A 65 -1.29 8.55 -6.31
CA LEU A 65 -1.63 9.94 -6.09
C LEU A 65 -0.79 10.82 -7.01
N ASP A 66 -1.48 11.55 -7.88
CA ASP A 66 -0.91 12.57 -8.77
C ASP A 66 -1.59 13.91 -8.46
N GLY A 67 -0.93 14.74 -7.66
CA GLY A 67 -1.54 15.94 -7.10
C GLY A 67 -2.70 15.61 -6.15
N ASP A 68 -3.92 15.94 -6.56
CA ASP A 68 -5.18 15.61 -5.87
C ASP A 68 -5.96 14.46 -6.52
N HIS A 69 -5.45 13.93 -7.64
CA HIS A 69 -6.06 12.82 -8.35
C HIS A 69 -5.55 11.48 -7.83
N VAL A 70 -6.47 10.53 -7.61
CA VAL A 70 -6.15 9.18 -7.15
C VAL A 70 -6.68 8.15 -8.14
N ILE A 71 -5.80 7.23 -8.53
CA ILE A 71 -6.15 5.99 -9.22
C ILE A 71 -5.98 4.85 -8.23
N LEU A 72 -6.96 3.98 -8.10
CA LEU A 72 -6.92 2.79 -7.24
C LEU A 72 -7.09 1.52 -8.07
N ALA A 73 -6.36 0.47 -7.68
CA ALA A 73 -6.53 -0.88 -8.20
C ALA A 73 -6.49 -1.91 -7.07
N GLU A 74 -7.22 -3.01 -7.24
CA GLU A 74 -7.08 -4.18 -6.38
C GLU A 74 -5.76 -4.89 -6.68
N ILE A 75 -5.06 -5.34 -5.64
CA ILE A 75 -3.86 -6.16 -5.80
C ILE A 75 -4.30 -7.61 -5.88
N LEU A 76 -3.88 -8.29 -6.95
CA LEU A 76 -4.12 -9.70 -7.17
C LEU A 76 -2.84 -10.51 -6.95
N ASP A 77 -2.99 -11.72 -6.42
CA ASP A 77 -1.93 -12.72 -6.36
C ASP A 77 -1.63 -13.28 -7.77
N VAL A 78 -0.60 -14.12 -7.86
CA VAL A 78 -0.18 -14.77 -9.13
C VAL A 78 -1.25 -15.68 -9.75
N SER A 79 -2.29 -16.03 -8.99
CA SER A 79 -3.44 -16.81 -9.47
C SER A 79 -4.65 -15.94 -9.85
N GLY A 80 -4.51 -14.62 -9.79
CA GLY A 80 -5.58 -13.66 -10.11
C GLY A 80 -6.64 -13.51 -9.02
N ARG A 81 -6.33 -13.93 -7.78
CA ARG A 81 -7.23 -13.76 -6.63
C ARG A 81 -6.83 -12.54 -5.81
N PRO A 82 -7.76 -11.88 -5.09
CA PRO A 82 -7.41 -10.79 -4.19
C PRO A 82 -6.28 -11.19 -3.23
N ALA A 83 -5.28 -10.33 -3.08
CA ALA A 83 -4.18 -10.57 -2.17
C ALA A 83 -4.69 -10.64 -0.72
N SER A 84 -4.24 -11.66 0.00
CA SER A 84 -4.61 -11.95 1.40
C SER A 84 -3.43 -11.79 2.35
N LEU A 85 -2.44 -10.97 1.99
CA LEU A 85 -1.25 -10.68 2.80
C LEU A 85 -1.30 -9.23 3.28
N LYS A 86 -0.83 -8.99 4.50
CA LYS A 86 -0.78 -7.66 5.12
C LYS A 86 0.42 -6.88 4.59
N LEU A 87 0.26 -6.26 3.42
CA LEU A 87 1.35 -5.52 2.76
C LEU A 87 1.60 -4.18 3.48
N GLU A 88 2.73 -4.06 4.18
CA GLU A 88 3.12 -2.89 5.00
C GLU A 88 4.47 -2.27 4.61
N GLY A 89 5.09 -2.78 3.56
CA GLY A 89 6.26 -2.16 2.95
C GLY A 89 6.07 -2.00 1.45
N VAL A 90 6.42 -0.85 0.89
CA VAL A 90 6.51 -0.62 -0.55
C VAL A 90 7.71 0.23 -0.91
N GLU A 91 8.43 -0.18 -1.96
CA GLU A 91 9.48 0.65 -2.54
C GLU A 91 9.45 0.59 -4.06
N PHE A 92 9.76 1.71 -4.69
CA PHE A 92 9.86 1.83 -6.14
C PHE A 92 11.14 1.16 -6.64
N VAL A 93 11.01 0.31 -7.66
CA VAL A 93 12.14 -0.34 -8.32
C VAL A 93 12.48 0.37 -9.62
N ALA A 94 11.53 0.42 -10.56
CA ALA A 94 11.76 1.00 -11.88
C ALA A 94 10.45 1.33 -12.62
N PHE A 95 10.56 2.22 -13.60
CA PHE A 95 9.59 2.26 -14.70
C PHE A 95 10.00 1.26 -15.76
N THR A 96 9.06 0.45 -16.23
CA THR A 96 9.33 -0.53 -17.29
C THR A 96 8.34 -0.39 -18.44
N PRO A 97 8.78 -0.57 -19.70
CA PRO A 97 7.86 -0.57 -20.84
C PRO A 97 6.84 -1.71 -20.82
N ALA A 98 7.17 -2.83 -20.17
CA ALA A 98 6.33 -4.02 -20.15
C ALA A 98 5.18 -3.92 -19.15
N VAL A 99 5.43 -3.32 -17.98
CA VAL A 99 4.49 -3.33 -16.85
C VAL A 99 4.21 -1.97 -16.25
N GLY A 100 4.72 -0.88 -16.82
CA GLY A 100 4.53 0.47 -16.31
C GLY A 100 5.40 0.77 -15.09
N ILE A 101 4.95 0.37 -13.90
CA ILE A 101 5.63 0.57 -12.62
C ILE A 101 5.96 -0.78 -12.01
N GLU A 102 7.22 -0.96 -11.62
CA GLU A 102 7.69 -2.10 -10.83
C GLU A 102 7.99 -1.64 -9.40
N LEU A 103 7.44 -2.36 -8.44
CA LEU A 103 7.53 -2.13 -7.02
C LEU A 103 8.02 -3.40 -6.33
N VAL A 104 8.69 -3.25 -5.20
CA VAL A 104 8.87 -4.33 -4.23
C VAL A 104 7.93 -4.07 -3.06
N VAL A 105 7.26 -5.11 -2.59
CA VAL A 105 6.38 -5.05 -1.42
C VAL A 105 6.81 -6.05 -0.36
N VAL A 106 6.57 -5.70 0.91
CA VAL A 106 6.85 -6.53 2.07
C VAL A 106 5.55 -6.77 2.83
N ALA A 107 5.30 -8.02 3.20
CA ALA A 107 4.18 -8.37 4.06
C ALA A 107 4.64 -8.50 5.52
N ASP A 108 3.89 -7.86 6.42
CA ASP A 108 3.90 -8.19 7.84
C ASP A 108 3.23 -9.56 8.03
N MET A 109 3.84 -10.39 8.87
CA MET A 109 3.40 -11.77 9.12
C MET A 109 2.76 -11.93 10.52
N ASP A 110 2.69 -10.84 11.29
CA ASP A 110 2.16 -10.78 12.66
C ASP A 110 2.82 -11.75 13.67
N ASP A 111 3.84 -12.51 13.24
CA ASP A 111 4.65 -13.41 14.04
C ASP A 111 6.14 -13.01 13.90
N PRO A 112 6.80 -12.56 14.97
CA PRO A 112 8.20 -12.13 14.93
C PRO A 112 9.19 -13.28 14.63
N ASP A 113 8.76 -14.54 14.77
CA ASP A 113 9.57 -15.71 14.44
C ASP A 113 9.38 -16.16 12.97
N VAL A 114 8.43 -15.56 12.24
CA VAL A 114 8.20 -15.81 10.81
C VAL A 114 8.88 -14.73 9.98
N PRO A 115 9.77 -15.07 9.04
CA PRO A 115 10.37 -14.10 8.14
C PRO A 115 9.30 -13.39 7.29
N ALA A 116 9.46 -12.08 7.12
CA ALA A 116 8.63 -11.29 6.22
C ALA A 116 8.70 -11.83 4.78
N VAL A 117 7.56 -11.77 4.08
CA VAL A 117 7.47 -12.14 2.66
C VAL A 117 7.77 -10.91 1.82
N ILE A 118 8.69 -11.05 0.85
CA ILE A 118 8.99 -10.03 -0.15
C ILE A 118 8.45 -10.48 -1.50
N ALA A 119 7.74 -9.60 -2.20
CA ALA A 119 7.21 -9.86 -3.54
C ALA A 119 7.42 -8.68 -4.49
N SER A 120 7.40 -8.97 -5.79
CA SER A 120 7.31 -7.93 -6.82
C SER A 120 5.84 -7.61 -7.08
N LEU A 121 5.51 -6.32 -7.11
CA LEU A 121 4.20 -5.81 -7.52
C LEU A 121 4.39 -5.02 -8.82
N GLN A 122 3.57 -5.35 -9.81
CA GLN A 122 3.62 -4.76 -11.14
C GLN A 122 2.32 -4.00 -11.40
N TRP A 123 2.44 -2.75 -11.83
CA TRP A 123 1.28 -1.91 -12.11
C TRP A 123 1.44 -1.10 -13.40
N GLY A 124 0.70 -1.52 -14.42
CA GLY A 124 0.69 -0.90 -15.74
C GLY A 124 -0.72 -0.65 -16.26
N PRO A 125 -0.85 0.03 -17.42
CA PRO A 125 -2.10 0.06 -18.14
C PRO A 125 -2.57 -1.38 -18.43
N PRO A 126 -3.90 -1.62 -18.49
CA PRO A 126 -4.44 -2.93 -18.86
C PRO A 126 -3.94 -3.42 -20.23
#